data_AF-A0A349Y8L3-F1
#
_entry.id   AF-A0A349Y8L3-F1
#
_cell.length_a   1.000
_cell.length_b   1.000
_cell.length_c   1.000
_cell.angle_alpha   90.00
_cell.angle_beta   90.00
_cell.angle_gamma   90.00
#
_symmetry.space_group_name_H-M   'P 1'
#
loop_
_entity.id
_entity.type
_entity.pdbx_description
1 polymer ?
#
loop_
_entity_poly.entity_id
_entity_poly.type
_entity_poly.pdbx_seq_one_letter_code
_entity_poly.pdbx_strand_id
1 'polypeptide(L)'
;DQIRLADTWPADAPLPGNTAENPAHDTIWIFDFKQTPGYRVRVVGIEPESDLKGASVSVVPEGPEFWRYVESGQYIPAPNGSLLQTRPVASNLRITEQQVVQGDTVFTELSATFDVSGPAGETIVLSDLDRNSELEQVAATRTRTATWRIPQAGVYPITVRPYSPEGN
;
A
#
# COMPACT_ATOMS: atom_id res chain seq x y z
N ASP A 1 -39.99 -30.31 16.34
CA ASP A 1 -40.14 -28.95 16.90
C ASP A 1 -41.49 -28.36 16.54
N GLN A 2 -42.03 -27.52 17.43
CA GLN A 2 -43.23 -26.73 17.18
C GLN A 2 -42.85 -25.24 17.25
N ILE A 3 -43.12 -24.51 16.18
CA ILE A 3 -42.95 -23.06 16.14
C ILE A 3 -44.29 -22.44 16.54
N ARG A 4 -44.27 -21.50 17.50
CA ARG A 4 -45.45 -20.72 17.90
C ARG A 4 -45.37 -19.34 17.26
N LEU A 5 -46.47 -18.91 16.64
CA LEU A 5 -46.59 -17.54 16.14
C LEU A 5 -46.55 -16.57 17.32
N ALA A 6 -45.80 -15.48 17.18
CA ALA A 6 -45.77 -14.40 18.16
C ALA A 6 -47.08 -13.58 18.13
N ASP A 7 -47.67 -13.44 16.95
CA ASP A 7 -48.89 -12.67 16.69
C ASP A 7 -49.88 -13.48 15.84
N THR A 8 -51.12 -12.96 15.71
CA THR A 8 -52.17 -13.61 14.91
C THR A 8 -51.81 -13.56 13.42
N TRP A 9 -52.02 -14.68 12.71
CA TRP A 9 -51.79 -14.74 11.26
C TRP A 9 -52.76 -13.82 10.49
N PRO A 10 -52.33 -13.13 9.42
CA PRO A 10 -53.20 -12.28 8.61
C PRO A 10 -54.41 -13.03 8.04
N ALA A 11 -55.58 -12.40 8.05
CA ALA A 11 -56.83 -13.04 7.60
C ALA A 11 -56.92 -13.23 6.07
N ASP A 12 -56.13 -12.47 5.32
CA ASP A 12 -56.07 -12.46 3.86
C ASP A 12 -55.04 -13.43 3.28
N ALA A 13 -54.33 -14.20 4.13
CA ALA A 13 -53.32 -15.16 3.71
C ALA A 13 -53.61 -16.56 4.29
N PRO A 14 -53.63 -17.62 3.45
CA PRO A 14 -53.69 -19.00 3.94
C PRO A 14 -52.46 -19.34 4.80
N LEU A 15 -52.66 -19.88 6.01
CA LEU A 15 -51.57 -20.30 6.88
C LEU A 15 -50.82 -21.51 6.26
N PRO A 16 -49.51 -21.41 5.96
CA PRO A 16 -48.73 -22.51 5.40
C PRO A 16 -48.68 -23.72 6.33
N GLY A 17 -48.80 -24.92 5.75
CA GLY A 17 -48.78 -26.19 6.49
C GLY A 17 -50.05 -26.53 7.25
N ASN A 18 -51.11 -25.71 7.15
CA ASN A 18 -52.37 -25.92 7.86
C ASN A 18 -53.31 -26.93 7.16
N THR A 19 -53.08 -27.23 5.87
CA THR A 19 -53.84 -28.23 5.12
C THR A 19 -52.93 -29.07 4.21
N ALA A 20 -53.40 -30.23 3.76
CA ALA A 20 -52.66 -31.09 2.85
C ALA A 20 -52.45 -30.43 1.47
N GLU A 21 -53.38 -29.58 1.06
CA GLU A 21 -53.36 -28.81 -0.19
C GLU A 21 -52.53 -27.52 -0.08
N ASN A 22 -52.11 -27.13 1.13
CA ASN A 22 -51.23 -25.98 1.40
C ASN A 22 -50.10 -26.41 2.35
N PRO A 23 -49.21 -27.32 1.92
CA PRO A 23 -48.11 -27.78 2.77
C PRO A 23 -47.16 -26.63 3.10
N ALA A 24 -46.46 -26.72 4.24
CA ALA A 24 -45.39 -25.80 4.53
C ALA A 24 -44.24 -26.07 3.54
N HIS A 25 -43.95 -25.09 2.68
CA HIS A 25 -42.79 -25.16 1.80
C HIS A 25 -41.55 -24.71 2.57
N ASP A 26 -40.89 -25.65 3.25
CA ASP A 26 -39.68 -25.37 3.99
C ASP A 26 -38.46 -25.53 3.06
N THR A 27 -38.20 -24.51 2.24
CA THR A 27 -37.00 -24.51 1.39
C THR A 27 -35.88 -23.76 2.09
N ILE A 28 -35.15 -24.48 2.94
CA ILE A 28 -33.90 -23.98 3.52
C ILE A 28 -32.83 -24.03 2.43
N TRP A 29 -32.56 -22.90 1.79
CA TRP A 29 -31.39 -22.72 0.93
C TRP A 29 -30.14 -22.50 1.81
N ILE A 30 -29.66 -23.54 2.48
CA ILE A 30 -28.30 -23.51 3.04
C ILE A 30 -27.37 -23.91 1.91
N PHE A 31 -26.71 -22.90 1.32
CA PHE A 31 -25.52 -23.15 0.54
C PHE A 31 -24.41 -23.61 1.49
N ASP A 32 -23.98 -24.87 1.37
CA ASP A 32 -22.72 -25.32 1.96
C ASP A 32 -21.58 -24.66 1.17
N PHE A 33 -21.22 -23.45 1.58
CA PHE A 33 -20.02 -22.81 1.10
C PHE A 33 -18.82 -23.60 1.64
N LYS A 34 -18.28 -24.51 0.83
CA LYS A 34 -16.89 -24.96 1.00
C LYS A 34 -15.96 -23.82 0.62
N GLN A 35 -15.98 -22.74 1.41
CA GLN A 35 -14.82 -21.88 1.49
C GLN A 35 -13.66 -22.76 1.96
N THR A 36 -12.53 -22.68 1.29
CA THR A 36 -11.24 -22.93 1.95
C THR A 36 -11.30 -22.18 3.29
N PRO A 37 -11.20 -22.86 4.45
CA PRO A 37 -11.33 -22.20 5.73
C PRO A 37 -10.42 -20.96 5.78
N GLY A 38 -11.01 -19.78 5.97
CA GLY A 38 -10.28 -18.51 6.06
C GLY A 38 -10.49 -17.51 4.92
N TYR A 39 -11.12 -17.86 3.80
CA TYR A 39 -11.46 -16.89 2.76
C TYR A 39 -12.81 -16.23 3.02
N ARG A 40 -12.88 -14.90 3.03
CA ARG A 40 -14.15 -14.16 3.05
C ARG A 40 -14.48 -13.72 1.63
N VAL A 41 -15.73 -13.92 1.20
CA VAL A 41 -16.16 -13.64 -0.18
C VAL A 41 -17.41 -12.76 -0.17
N ARG A 42 -17.56 -11.95 -1.21
CA ARG A 42 -18.75 -11.16 -1.46
C ARG A 42 -19.58 -11.80 -2.56
N VAL A 43 -20.89 -11.96 -2.32
CA VAL A 43 -21.83 -12.40 -3.34
C VAL A 43 -22.09 -11.25 -4.32
N VAL A 44 -21.95 -11.53 -5.61
CA VAL A 44 -22.16 -10.54 -6.69
C VAL A 44 -23.34 -10.88 -7.60
N GLY A 45 -23.86 -12.11 -7.53
CA GLY A 45 -25.03 -12.52 -8.32
C GLY A 45 -25.62 -13.82 -7.81
N ILE A 46 -26.94 -13.95 -7.98
CA ILE A 46 -27.71 -15.17 -7.72
C ILE A 46 -28.66 -15.35 -8.90
N GLU A 47 -28.55 -16.47 -9.60
CA GLU A 47 -29.34 -16.76 -10.79
C GLU A 47 -29.97 -18.15 -10.68
N PRO A 48 -31.26 -18.33 -11.00
CA PRO A 48 -31.88 -19.65 -11.00
C PRO A 48 -31.29 -20.53 -12.11
N GLU A 49 -31.11 -21.82 -11.82
CA GLU A 49 -30.70 -22.80 -12.83
C GLU A 49 -31.84 -23.08 -13.81
N SER A 50 -31.48 -23.51 -15.04
CA SER A 50 -32.43 -23.66 -16.15
C SER A 50 -33.53 -24.68 -15.91
N ASP A 51 -33.34 -25.62 -14.98
CA ASP A 51 -34.34 -26.60 -14.58
C ASP A 51 -35.16 -26.18 -13.34
N LEU A 52 -34.92 -24.97 -12.81
CA LEU A 52 -35.53 -24.39 -11.61
C LEU A 52 -35.36 -25.25 -10.35
N LYS A 53 -34.38 -26.18 -10.33
CA LYS A 53 -34.09 -27.02 -9.17
C LYS A 53 -32.97 -26.46 -8.29
N GLY A 54 -32.25 -25.45 -8.78
CA GLY A 54 -31.12 -24.84 -8.10
C GLY A 54 -30.98 -23.36 -8.41
N ALA A 55 -29.98 -22.74 -7.79
CA ALA A 55 -29.53 -21.40 -8.12
C ALA A 55 -28.00 -21.36 -8.10
N SER A 56 -27.42 -20.75 -9.13
CA SER A 56 -26.00 -20.43 -9.20
C SER A 56 -25.71 -19.15 -8.43
N VAL A 57 -24.66 -19.17 -7.60
CA VAL A 57 -24.21 -18.01 -6.82
C VAL A 57 -22.82 -17.62 -7.27
N SER A 58 -22.68 -16.40 -7.79
CA SER A 58 -21.40 -15.82 -8.16
C SER A 58 -20.79 -15.09 -6.96
N VAL A 59 -19.54 -15.40 -6.65
CA VAL A 59 -18.80 -14.79 -5.54
C VAL A 59 -17.45 -14.26 -5.98
N VAL A 60 -17.01 -13.17 -5.35
CA VAL A 60 -15.69 -12.57 -5.56
C VAL A 60 -14.94 -12.61 -4.22
N PRO A 61 -13.68 -13.12 -4.18
CA PRO A 61 -12.85 -13.02 -2.98
C PRO A 61 -12.45 -11.56 -2.74
N GLU A 62 -12.58 -11.11 -1.49
CA GLU A 62 -12.25 -9.75 -1.08
C GLU A 62 -11.19 -9.79 0.03
N GLY A 63 -10.25 -8.85 0.00
CA GLY A 63 -9.21 -8.75 1.02
C GLY A 63 -9.74 -8.30 2.39
N PRO A 64 -8.96 -8.48 3.47
CA PRO A 64 -9.35 -8.06 4.82
C PRO A 64 -9.71 -6.57 4.94
N GLU A 65 -9.08 -5.71 4.13
CA GLU A 65 -9.33 -4.27 4.05
C GLU A 65 -10.76 -3.93 3.61
N PHE A 66 -11.31 -4.69 2.66
CA PHE A 66 -12.69 -4.52 2.21
C PHE A 66 -13.68 -4.78 3.35
N TRP A 67 -13.46 -5.86 4.10
CA TRP A 67 -14.33 -6.23 5.22
C TRP A 67 -14.24 -5.24 6.39
N ARG A 68 -13.04 -4.72 6.67
CA ARG A 68 -12.85 -3.67 7.67
C ARG A 68 -13.58 -2.39 7.28
N TYR A 69 -13.55 -2.02 6.00
CA TYR A 69 -14.31 -0.88 5.50
C TYR A 69 -15.82 -1.09 5.66
N VAL A 70 -16.34 -2.26 5.31
CA VAL A 70 -17.77 -2.58 5.49
C VAL A 70 -18.20 -2.51 6.96
N GLU A 71 -17.36 -2.97 7.89
CA GLU A 71 -17.66 -3.00 9.32
C GLU A 71 -17.55 -1.62 9.99
N SER A 72 -16.54 -0.83 9.64
CA SER A 72 -16.17 0.39 10.37
C SER A 72 -16.36 1.70 9.60
N GLY A 73 -16.57 1.63 8.28
CA GLY A 73 -16.56 2.79 7.37
C GLY A 73 -15.16 3.37 7.12
N GLN A 74 -14.12 2.86 7.76
CA GLN A 74 -12.75 3.35 7.60
C GLN A 74 -12.06 2.66 6.42
N TYR A 75 -11.69 3.46 5.41
CA TYR A 75 -10.83 2.97 4.32
C TYR A 75 -9.38 2.90 4.78
N ILE A 76 -8.80 1.69 4.75
CA ILE A 76 -7.36 1.48 4.93
C ILE A 76 -6.86 0.83 3.65
N PRO A 77 -5.98 1.48 2.88
CA PRO A 77 -5.46 0.90 1.66
C PRO A 77 -4.69 -0.39 1.97
N ALA A 78 -4.77 -1.36 1.06
CA ALA A 78 -3.98 -2.59 1.17
C ALA A 78 -2.49 -2.23 1.30
N PRO A 79 -1.72 -2.93 2.15
CA PRO A 79 -0.28 -2.72 2.24
C PRO A 79 0.32 -2.94 0.85
N ASN A 80 1.18 -2.02 0.40
CA ASN A 80 1.89 -2.16 -0.87
C ASN A 80 2.71 -3.46 -0.85
N GLY A 81 2.20 -4.50 -1.52
CA GLY A 81 2.87 -5.79 -1.67
C GLY A 81 3.93 -5.81 -2.77
N SER A 82 4.24 -4.66 -3.37
CA SER A 82 5.29 -4.56 -4.39
C SER A 82 6.67 -4.70 -3.74
N LEU A 83 7.30 -5.85 -3.93
CA LEU A 83 8.70 -6.12 -3.57
C LEU A 83 9.70 -5.45 -4.54
N LEU A 84 9.21 -4.83 -5.62
CA LEU A 84 10.02 -3.98 -6.49
C LEU A 84 10.26 -2.65 -5.78
N GLN A 85 11.30 -2.61 -4.94
CA GLN A 85 11.85 -1.37 -4.41
C GLN A 85 12.49 -0.59 -5.57
N THR A 86 11.69 0.14 -6.34
CA THR A 86 12.15 0.91 -7.51
C THR A 86 12.88 2.18 -7.11
N ARG A 87 12.66 2.68 -5.90
CA ARG A 87 13.29 3.90 -5.40
C ARG A 87 14.54 3.58 -4.59
N PRO A 88 15.71 4.07 -5.01
CA PRO A 88 16.89 3.96 -4.17
C PRO A 88 16.76 4.84 -2.93
N VAL A 89 17.35 4.39 -1.83
CA VAL A 89 17.34 5.10 -0.54
C VAL A 89 18.77 5.27 -0.07
N ALA A 90 19.19 6.52 0.14
CA ALA A 90 20.46 6.85 0.75
C ALA A 90 20.34 6.84 2.29
N SER A 91 21.36 6.35 2.97
CA SER A 91 21.40 6.27 4.43
C SER A 91 22.83 6.43 4.96
N ASN A 92 22.98 6.56 6.29
CA ASN A 92 24.29 6.66 6.95
C ASN A 92 25.22 7.74 6.38
N LEU A 93 24.65 8.91 6.01
CA LEU A 93 25.43 10.04 5.52
C LEU A 93 26.47 10.48 6.56
N ARG A 94 27.72 10.53 6.14
CA ARG A 94 28.86 11.04 6.92
C ARG A 94 29.59 12.08 6.09
N ILE A 95 29.93 13.20 6.72
CA ILE A 95 30.69 14.28 6.12
C ILE A 95 32.06 14.36 6.77
N THR A 96 33.11 14.44 5.97
CA THR A 96 34.45 14.80 6.42
C THR A 96 34.90 16.08 5.74
N GLU A 97 35.68 16.87 6.45
CA GLU A 97 36.24 18.13 5.96
C GLU A 97 37.76 18.00 5.83
N GLN A 98 38.32 18.55 4.76
CA GLN A 98 39.76 18.64 4.55
C GLN A 98 40.16 20.00 3.97
N GLN A 99 41.23 20.59 4.51
CA GLN A 99 41.92 21.72 3.88
C GLN A 99 42.90 21.21 2.83
N VAL A 100 42.77 21.72 1.61
CA VAL A 100 43.61 21.33 0.47
C VAL A 100 44.43 22.54 0.03
N VAL A 101 45.75 22.34 -0.07
CA VAL A 101 46.70 23.33 -0.58
C VAL A 101 47.03 22.97 -2.02
N GLN A 102 46.72 23.87 -2.95
CA GLN A 102 47.00 23.72 -4.37
C GLN A 102 47.73 24.96 -4.88
N GLY A 103 49.06 24.85 -5.03
CA GLY A 103 49.92 26.00 -5.32
C GLY A 103 49.86 27.01 -4.18
N ASP A 104 49.58 28.27 -4.51
CA ASP A 104 49.41 29.36 -3.54
C ASP A 104 47.97 29.51 -3.00
N THR A 105 47.07 28.59 -3.37
CA THR A 105 45.66 28.63 -2.94
C THR A 105 45.38 27.56 -1.89
N VAL A 106 44.64 27.94 -0.85
CA VAL A 106 44.11 27.04 0.17
C VAL A 106 42.59 27.09 0.11
N PHE A 107 41.94 25.92 0.01
CA PHE A 107 40.47 25.82 0.04
C PHE A 107 40.02 24.67 0.93
N THR A 108 38.77 24.74 1.39
CA THR A 108 38.13 23.65 2.13
C THR A 108 37.34 22.76 1.18
N GLU A 109 37.57 21.46 1.26
CA GLU A 109 36.82 20.43 0.56
C GLU A 109 36.01 19.61 1.57
N LEU A 110 34.75 19.35 1.23
CA LEU A 110 33.89 18.41 1.93
C LEU A 110 33.81 17.12 1.13
N SER A 111 33.80 15.99 1.85
CA SER A 111 33.57 14.66 1.30
C SER A 111 32.39 14.01 2.00
N ALA A 112 31.38 13.63 1.22
CA ALA A 112 30.25 12.84 1.69
C ALA A 112 30.50 11.37 1.42
N THR A 113 30.28 10.52 2.43
CA THR A 113 30.18 9.07 2.30
C THR A 113 28.80 8.62 2.78
N PHE A 114 28.15 7.74 2.03
CA PHE A 114 26.79 7.28 2.33
C PHE A 114 26.55 5.87 1.82
N ASP A 115 25.60 5.17 2.42
CA ASP A 115 25.10 3.89 1.93
C ASP A 115 23.92 4.11 0.99
N VAL A 116 23.75 3.21 0.03
CA VAL A 116 22.58 3.21 -0.87
C VAL A 116 21.99 1.81 -0.94
N SER A 117 20.68 1.73 -0.74
CA SER A 117 19.87 0.52 -0.93
C SER A 117 18.91 0.70 -2.11
N GLY A 118 18.56 -0.39 -2.79
CA GLY A 118 17.76 -0.34 -4.02
C GLY A 118 18.59 -0.07 -5.29
N PRO A 119 17.93 0.02 -6.47
CA PRO A 119 18.59 0.25 -7.75
C PRO A 119 18.97 1.72 -7.88
N ALA A 120 20.26 2.04 -7.71
CA ALA A 120 20.77 3.40 -7.90
C ALA A 120 21.60 3.51 -9.18
N GLY A 121 21.32 4.54 -9.98
CA GLY A 121 22.12 4.95 -11.13
C GLY A 121 23.06 6.09 -10.76
N GLU A 122 22.51 7.29 -10.68
CA GLU A 122 23.24 8.51 -10.30
C GLU A 122 22.74 9.03 -8.95
N THR A 123 23.65 9.51 -8.13
CA THR A 123 23.35 10.17 -6.87
C THR A 123 23.86 11.60 -6.92
N ILE A 124 22.98 12.56 -6.67
CA ILE A 124 23.35 13.97 -6.58
C ILE A 124 23.46 14.39 -5.12
N VAL A 125 24.38 15.31 -4.86
CA VAL A 125 24.51 16.01 -3.59
C VAL A 125 24.09 17.44 -3.81
N LEU A 126 23.14 17.88 -2.99
CA LEU A 126 22.61 19.23 -2.99
C LEU A 126 23.01 19.96 -1.72
N SER A 127 23.36 21.24 -1.83
CA SER A 127 23.67 22.11 -0.70
C SER A 127 23.39 23.57 -1.04
N ASP A 128 23.10 24.36 -0.03
CA ASP A 128 22.94 25.83 -0.12
C ASP A 128 24.31 26.49 0.14
N LEU A 129 25.12 26.68 -0.90
CA LEU A 129 26.48 27.22 -0.75
C LEU A 129 26.52 28.74 -0.57
N ASP A 130 25.56 29.46 -1.13
CA ASP A 130 25.46 30.93 -1.11
C ASP A 130 24.55 31.46 0.01
N ARG A 131 23.91 30.56 0.77
CA ARG A 131 23.02 30.83 1.91
C ARG A 131 21.72 31.53 1.51
N ASN A 132 21.21 31.24 0.31
CA ASN A 132 19.97 31.78 -0.22
C ASN A 132 18.73 30.92 0.11
N SER A 133 18.89 29.84 0.88
CA SER A 133 17.87 28.84 1.22
C SER A 133 17.41 27.92 0.07
N GLU A 134 18.07 27.97 -1.08
CA GLU A 134 17.87 27.07 -2.21
C GLU A 134 18.96 25.98 -2.20
N LEU A 135 18.55 24.75 -2.43
CA LEU A 135 19.47 23.63 -2.52
C LEU A 135 19.94 23.46 -3.96
N GLU A 136 21.22 23.75 -4.21
CA GLU A 136 21.84 23.62 -5.52
C GLU A 136 22.68 22.35 -5.62
N GLN A 137 22.83 21.80 -6.82
CA GLN A 137 23.69 20.64 -7.03
C GLN A 137 25.16 21.02 -6.91
N VAL A 138 25.83 20.45 -5.91
CA VAL A 138 27.26 20.68 -5.64
C VAL A 138 28.15 19.53 -6.11
N ALA A 139 27.60 18.32 -6.23
CA ALA A 139 28.31 17.16 -6.75
C ALA A 139 27.33 16.12 -7.32
N ALA A 140 27.84 15.25 -8.19
CA ALA A 140 27.15 14.06 -8.66
C ALA A 140 28.12 12.86 -8.67
N THR A 141 27.61 11.67 -8.38
CA THR A 141 28.42 10.45 -8.30
C THR A 141 27.59 9.22 -8.64
N ARG A 142 28.23 8.21 -9.22
CA ARG A 142 27.68 6.86 -9.36
C ARG A 142 28.19 5.90 -8.28
N THR A 143 28.99 6.42 -7.36
CA THR A 143 29.58 5.67 -6.25
C THR A 143 28.92 6.10 -4.93
N ARG A 144 29.50 5.67 -3.81
CA ARG A 144 29.06 6.01 -2.45
C ARG A 144 29.79 7.22 -1.86
N THR A 145 30.53 7.95 -2.68
CA THR A 145 31.32 9.10 -2.26
C THR A 145 31.18 10.25 -3.25
N ALA A 146 31.08 11.47 -2.73
CA ALA A 146 31.10 12.70 -3.52
C ALA A 146 31.90 13.79 -2.80
N THR A 147 32.64 14.61 -3.54
CA THR A 147 33.45 15.71 -2.99
C THR A 147 33.09 17.03 -3.64
N TRP A 148 33.12 18.12 -2.88
CA TRP A 148 32.91 19.47 -3.37
C TRP A 148 33.61 20.50 -2.48
N ARG A 149 33.85 21.68 -3.03
CA ARG A 149 34.49 22.80 -2.30
C ARG A 149 33.42 23.68 -1.66
N ILE A 150 33.71 24.21 -0.48
CA ILE A 150 32.89 25.25 0.15
C ILE A 150 33.59 26.61 0.04
N PRO A 151 32.83 27.71 -0.13
CA PRO A 151 33.42 29.03 -0.34
C PRO A 151 34.02 29.63 0.95
N GLN A 152 33.52 29.23 2.12
CA GLN A 152 33.95 29.73 3.42
C GLN A 152 33.53 28.77 4.53
N ALA A 153 34.07 28.94 5.74
CA ALA A 153 33.61 28.18 6.90
C ALA A 153 32.16 28.52 7.27
N GLY A 154 31.39 27.52 7.70
CA GLY A 154 30.02 27.73 8.16
C GLY A 154 29.18 26.47 8.22
N VAL A 155 27.89 26.66 8.44
CA VAL A 155 26.88 25.59 8.45
C VAL A 155 26.23 25.52 7.08
N TYR A 156 26.19 24.32 6.51
CA TYR A 156 25.64 24.04 5.20
C TYR A 156 24.62 22.90 5.31
N PRO A 157 23.36 23.07 4.86
CA PRO A 157 22.43 21.96 4.74
C PRO A 157 22.89 21.07 3.58
N ILE A 158 23.00 19.76 3.81
CA ILE A 158 23.45 18.79 2.79
C ILE A 158 22.35 17.75 2.60
N THR A 159 21.94 17.55 1.36
CA THR A 159 20.99 16.50 0.97
C THR A 159 21.62 15.60 -0.08
N VAL A 160 21.54 14.28 0.14
CA VAL A 160 21.97 13.28 -0.84
C VAL A 160 20.73 12.63 -1.45
N ARG A 161 20.60 12.68 -2.77
CA ARG A 161 19.45 12.11 -3.50
C ARG A 161 19.93 11.10 -4.54
N PRO A 162 19.78 9.80 -4.28
CA PRO A 162 19.98 8.79 -5.30
C PRO A 162 18.78 8.75 -6.24
N TYR A 163 19.05 8.54 -7.53
CA TYR A 163 18.06 8.29 -8.57
C TYR A 163 18.22 6.88 -9.10
N SER A 164 17.10 6.27 -9.51
CA SER A 164 17.16 5.00 -10.23
C SER A 164 17.87 5.18 -11.58
N PRO A 165 18.38 4.10 -12.23
CA PRO A 165 18.93 4.18 -13.58
C PRO A 165 17.97 4.80 -14.60
N GLU A 166 16.66 4.71 -14.34
CA GLU A 166 15.57 5.28 -15.13
C GLU A 166 15.24 6.74 -14.77
N GLY A 167 15.91 7.32 -13.77
CA GLY A 167 15.76 8.72 -13.36
C GLY A 167 14.63 9.01 -12.35
N ASN A 168 14.11 7.98 -11.68
CA ASN A 168 13.03 8.11 -10.68
C ASN A 168 13.52 8.16 -9.23
#